data_AF-A0A3A1YEX6-F1
#
_entry.id   AF-A0A3A1YEX6-F1
#
_cell.length_a   1.000
_cell.length_b   1.000
_cell.length_c   1.000
_cell.angle_alpha   90.00
_cell.angle_beta   90.00
_cell.angle_gamma   90.00
#
_symmetry.space_group_name_H-M   'P 1'
#
loop_
_entity.id
_entity.type
_entity.pdbx_description
1 polymer ?
#
loop_
_entity_poly.entity_id
_entity_poly.type
_entity_poly.pdbx_seq_one_letter_code
_entity_poly.pdbx_strand_id
1 'polypeptide(L)' 'MSEKDLQQELVDARHKLFALRQQVKTRQLNQTHLVKSARREVARLLTQVNKAGK' A
#
# COMPACT_ATOMS: atom_id res chain seq x y z
N MET A 1 17.94 2.66 2.00
CA MET A 1 16.63 2.91 2.61
C MET A 1 16.79 2.73 4.10
N SER A 2 16.69 3.79 4.89
CA SER A 2 16.65 3.72 6.34
C SER A 2 15.34 3.03 6.78
N GLU A 3 15.30 2.41 7.96
CA GLU A 3 14.05 1.83 8.51
C GLU A 3 12.90 2.86 8.55
N LYS A 4 13.25 4.14 8.81
CA LYS A 4 12.30 5.25 8.80
C LYS A 4 11.70 5.49 7.41
N ASP A 5 12.51 5.35 6.36
CA ASP A 5 12.06 5.53 4.98
C ASP A 5 11.09 4.41 4.58
N LEU A 6 11.38 3.17 4.98
CA LEU A 6 10.50 2.02 4.74
C LEU A 6 9.16 2.13 5.47
N GLN A 7 9.18 2.66 6.70
CA GLN A 7 7.96 2.93 7.45
C GLN A 7 7.12 4.04 6.79
N GLN A 8 7.77 5.10 6.31
CA GLN A 8 7.09 6.18 5.59
C GLN A 8 6.45 5.65 4.31
N GLU A 9 7.18 4.87 3.52
CA GLU A 9 6.68 4.27 2.29
C GLU A 9 5.50 3.31 2.53
N LEU A 10 5.52 2.59 3.67
CA LEU A 10 4.39 1.76 4.09
C LEU A 10 3.14 2.60 4.42
N VAL A 11 3.31 3.75 5.06
CA VAL A 11 2.22 4.70 5.35
C VAL A 11 1.62 5.21 4.04
N ASP A 12 2.46 5.65 3.11
CA ASP A 12 2.02 6.17 1.81
C ASP A 12 1.28 5.12 0.99
N ALA A 13 1.79 3.88 0.96
CA ALA A 13 1.14 2.75 0.30
C ALA A 13 -0.24 2.41 0.92
N ARG A 14 -0.38 2.55 2.25
CA ARG A 14 -1.68 2.39 2.94
C ARG A 14 -2.65 3.50 2.59
N HIS A 15 -2.21 4.75 2.52
CA HIS A 15 -3.04 5.87 2.06
C HIS A 15 -3.53 5.67 0.62
N LYS A 16 -2.64 5.25 -0.28
CA LYS A 16 -2.98 4.90 -1.67
C LYS A 16 -4.03 3.79 -1.73
N LEU A 17 -3.87 2.72 -0.95
CA LEU A 17 -4.86 1.65 -0.87
C LEU A 17 -6.21 2.15 -0.34
N PHE A 18 -6.21 3.04 0.65
CA PHE A 18 -7.43 3.64 1.20
C PHE A 18 -8.16 4.49 0.15
N ALA A 19 -7.45 5.35 -0.56
CA ALA A 19 -8.01 6.15 -1.65
C ALA A 19 -8.62 5.28 -2.76
N LEU A 20 -7.91 4.24 -3.19
CA LEU A 20 -8.41 3.30 -4.20
C LEU A 20 -9.65 2.54 -3.73
N ARG A 21 -9.72 2.14 -2.46
CA ARG A 21 -10.92 1.51 -1.87
C ARG A 21 -12.10 2.46 -1.86
N GLN A 22 -11.87 3.73 -1.54
CA GLN A 22 -12.92 4.76 -1.56
C GLN A 22 -13.47 4.96 -2.98
N GLN A 23 -12.59 5.05 -3.98
CA GLN A 23 -12.97 5.20 -5.40
C GLN A 23 -13.72 3.97 -5.94
N VAL A 24 -13.36 2.75 -5.51
CA VAL A 24 -14.13 1.55 -5.85
C VAL A 24 -15.52 1.59 -5.22
N LYS A 25 -15.62 2.02 -3.96
CA LYS A 25 -16.91 2.11 -3.26
C LYS A 25 -17.85 3.11 -3.94
N THR A 26 -17.33 4.22 -4.45
CA THR A 26 -18.10 5.22 -5.20
C THR A 26 -18.31 4.86 -6.68
N ARG A 27 -17.84 3.68 -7.13
CA ARG A 27 -17.85 3.24 -8.54
C ARG A 27 -17.17 4.21 -9.51
N GLN A 28 -16.24 5.02 -9.02
CA GLN A 28 -15.48 5.99 -9.81
C GLN A 28 -14.17 5.41 -10.35
N LEU A 29 -13.78 4.20 -9.92
CA LEU A 29 -12.55 3.56 -10.36
C LEU A 29 -12.77 2.63 -11.55
N ASN A 30 -12.34 3.06 -12.74
CA ASN A 30 -12.35 2.24 -13.95
C ASN A 30 -11.32 1.09 -13.89
N GLN A 31 -10.18 1.31 -13.22
CA GLN A 31 -9.07 0.35 -13.13
C GLN A 31 -9.07 -0.42 -11.80
N THR A 32 -10.05 -1.30 -11.61
CA THR A 32 -10.26 -2.05 -10.35
C THR A 32 -9.08 -2.95 -9.95
N HIS A 33 -8.27 -3.39 -10.91
CA HIS A 33 -7.06 -4.19 -10.66
C HIS A 33 -6.00 -3.43 -9.84
N LEU A 34 -6.01 -2.09 -9.85
CA LEU A 34 -5.09 -1.27 -9.05
C LEU A 34 -5.25 -1.51 -7.55
N VAL A 35 -6.47 -1.81 -7.06
CA VAL A 35 -6.69 -2.17 -5.65
C VAL A 35 -5.93 -3.44 -5.28
N LYS A 36 -5.92 -4.44 -6.17
CA LYS A 36 -5.19 -5.69 -5.95
C LYS A 36 -3.68 -5.45 -5.99
N SER A 37 -3.21 -4.59 -6.90
CA SER A 37 -1.80 -4.18 -6.98
C SER A 37 -1.34 -3.47 -5.70
N ALA A 38 -2.06 -2.43 -5.26
CA ALA A 38 -1.76 -1.68 -4.04
C ALA A 38 -1.80 -2.57 -2.78
N ARG A 39 -2.71 -3.56 -2.72
CA ARG A 39 -2.73 -4.53 -1.62
C ARG A 39 -1.47 -5.39 -1.56
N ARG A 40 -0.99 -5.86 -2.73
CA ARG A 40 0.27 -6.61 -2.82
C ARG A 40 1.48 -5.76 -2.48
N GLU A 41 1.47 -4.49 -2.90
CA GLU A 41 2.50 -3.50 -2.57
C GLU A 41 2.63 -3.32 -1.06
N VAL A 42 1.53 -3.06 -0.35
CA VAL A 42 1.51 -2.97 1.13
C VAL A 42 2.03 -4.25 1.79
N ALA A 43 1.65 -5.43 1.28
CA ALA A 43 2.11 -6.71 1.84
C ALA A 43 3.63 -6.92 1.65
N ARG A 44 4.19 -6.52 0.51
CA ARG A 44 5.64 -6.57 0.25
C ARG A 44 6.40 -5.62 1.19
N LEU A 45 5.93 -4.39 1.35
CA LEU A 45 6.53 -3.41 2.25
C LEU A 45 6.47 -3.88 3.71
N LEU A 46 5.33 -4.42 4.16
CA LEU A 46 5.23 -5.05 5.49
C LEU A 46 6.24 -6.18 5.68
N THR A 47 6.42 -7.02 4.67
CA THR A 47 7.39 -8.12 4.72
C THR A 47 8.82 -7.59 4.81
N GLN A 48 9.16 -6.52 4.10
CA GLN A 48 10.47 -5.88 4.17
C GLN A 48 10.72 -5.23 5.54
N VAL A 49 9.74 -4.49 6.08
CA VAL A 49 9.83 -3.90 7.43
C VAL A 49 10.03 -4.98 8.49
N ASN A 50 9.27 -6.08 8.42
CA ASN A 50 9.41 -7.20 9.36
C ASN A 50 10.75 -7.94 9.24
N LYS A 51 11.37 -7.92 8.05
CA LYS A 51 12.71 -8.49 7.83
C LYS A 51 13.82 -7.54 8.29
N ALA A 52 13.62 -6.23 8.18
CA ALA A 52 14.58 -5.23 8.61
C ALA A 52 14.67 -5.12 10.14
N GLY A 53 13.54 -5.28 10.83
CA GLY A 53 13.50 -5.33 12.30
C GLY A 53 13.90 -6.67 12.94
N LYS A 54 14.36 -7.64 12.14
CA LYS A 54 14.90 -8.94 12.59
C LYS A 54 16.41 -8.98 12.40
#